data_AF-A0A972Y7H5-F1
#
_entry.id   AF-A0A972Y7H5-F1
#
_cell.length_a   1.000
_cell.length_b   1.000
_cell.length_c   1.000
_cell.angle_alpha   90.00
_cell.angle_beta   90.00
_cell.angle_gamma   90.00
#
_symmetry.space_group_name_H-M   'P 1'
#
loop_
_entity.id
_entity.type
_entity.pdbx_description
1 polymer ?
#
loop_
_entity_poly.entity_id
_entity_poly.type
_entity_poly.pdbx_seq_one_letter_code
_entity_poly.pdbx_strand_id
1 'polypeptide(L)'
;MKPNKIQVYFMPGMAASPEIFEHIKLPEETYEIYFLEWMIPDKKESLQEYARRMCHKINHENIVLIGVSFGGVLVSRTFYAKGQTGQQL
;
A
#
# COMPACT_ATOMS: atom_id res chain seq x y z
N MET A 1 26.29 -6.47 3.12
CA MET A 1 25.06 -5.67 3.34
C MET A 1 24.19 -5.84 2.12
N LYS A 2 22.92 -6.22 2.26
CA LYS A 2 22.01 -6.27 1.10
C LYS A 2 21.85 -4.83 0.58
N PRO A 3 21.84 -4.59 -0.74
CA PRO A 3 21.52 -3.27 -1.27
C PRO A 3 20.16 -2.82 -0.72
N ASN A 4 20.02 -1.54 -0.38
CA ASN A 4 18.77 -0.97 0.11
C ASN A 4 17.79 -0.90 -1.07
N LYS A 5 16.97 -1.95 -1.25
CA LYS A 5 15.97 -2.00 -2.31
C LYS A 5 14.84 -1.01 -2.02
N ILE A 6 14.27 -0.43 -3.08
CA ILE A 6 13.08 0.41 -2.99
C ILE A 6 11.86 -0.50 -2.78
N GLN A 7 11.13 -0.24 -1.70
CA GLN A 7 9.99 -1.05 -1.28
C GLN A 7 8.74 -0.54 -1.99
N VAL A 8 8.11 -1.38 -2.82
CA VAL A 8 6.95 -1.02 -3.65
C VAL A 8 5.74 -1.82 -3.21
N TYR A 9 4.68 -1.16 -2.76
CA TYR A 9 3.43 -1.80 -2.39
C TYR A 9 2.36 -1.53 -3.45
N PHE A 10 1.69 -2.59 -3.88
CA PHE A 10 0.57 -2.53 -4.80
C PHE A 10 -0.75 -2.78 -4.08
N MET A 11 -1.71 -1.89 -4.30
CA MET A 11 -3.08 -2.00 -3.80
C MET A 11 -4.05 -2.24 -4.97
N PRO A 12 -4.70 -3.41 -5.05
CA PRO A 12 -5.65 -3.70 -6.12
C PRO A 12 -6.92 -2.85 -5.97
N GLY A 13 -7.71 -2.78 -7.04
CA GLY A 13 -9.05 -2.22 -6.99
C GLY A 13 -9.97 -3.01 -6.04
N MET A 14 -11.10 -2.44 -5.66
CA MET A 14 -12.11 -3.14 -4.86
C MET A 14 -12.62 -4.36 -5.64
N ALA A 15 -12.73 -5.51 -4.97
CA ALA A 15 -13.09 -6.81 -5.56
C ALA A 15 -12.10 -7.37 -6.61
N ALA A 16 -10.91 -6.79 -6.75
CA ALA A 16 -9.84 -7.35 -7.58
C ALA A 16 -8.81 -8.10 -6.73
N SER A 17 -8.35 -9.24 -7.25
CA SER A 17 -7.25 -10.02 -6.69
C SER A 17 -5.90 -9.31 -6.93
N PRO A 18 -4.90 -9.48 -6.05
CA PRO A 18 -3.52 -9.08 -6.33
C PRO A 18 -2.94 -9.65 -7.64
N GLU A 19 -3.51 -10.73 -8.17
CA GLU A 19 -3.13 -11.35 -9.44
C GLU A 19 -3.16 -10.39 -10.63
N ILE A 20 -3.91 -9.27 -10.55
CA ILE A 20 -3.88 -8.22 -11.58
C ILE A 20 -2.47 -7.63 -11.81
N PHE A 21 -1.55 -7.85 -10.88
CA PHE A 21 -0.18 -7.37 -10.94
C PHE A 21 0.84 -8.46 -11.36
N GLU A 22 0.40 -9.69 -11.68
CA GLU A 22 1.30 -10.83 -11.95
C GLU A 22 2.28 -10.61 -13.13
N HIS A 23 1.90 -9.73 -14.07
CA HIS A 23 2.72 -9.38 -15.22
C HIS A 23 3.56 -8.12 -15.01
N ILE A 24 3.43 -7.45 -13.87
CA ILE A 24 4.29 -6.32 -13.50
C ILE A 24 5.58 -6.87 -12.89
N LYS A 25 6.68 -6.73 -13.64
CA LYS A 25 8.01 -7.14 -13.19
C LYS A 25 8.89 -5.91 -13.07
N LEU A 26 9.40 -5.66 -11.87
CA LEU A 26 10.40 -4.61 -11.62
C LEU A 26 11.78 -5.27 -11.48
N PRO A 27 12.88 -4.58 -11.81
CA PRO A 27 14.23 -5.10 -11.60
C PRO A 27 14.46 -5.47 -10.13
N GLU A 28 14.58 -6.77 -9.85
CA GLU A 28 14.69 -7.29 -8.48
C GLU A 28 15.95 -6.81 -7.75
N GLU A 29 16.98 -6.39 -8.50
CA GLU A 29 18.20 -5.79 -7.95
C GLU A 29 17.92 -4.46 -7.24
N THR A 30 16.89 -3.73 -7.70
CA THR A 30 16.55 -2.37 -7.26
C THR A 30 15.28 -2.33 -6.42
N TYR A 31 14.30 -3.19 -6.72
CA TYR A 31 12.96 -3.12 -6.14
C TYR A 31 12.59 -4.41 -5.40
N GLU A 32 11.82 -4.23 -4.33
CA GLU A 32 11.16 -5.32 -3.62
C GLU A 32 9.65 -5.04 -3.59
N ILE A 33 8.87 -6.01 -4.07
CA ILE A 33 7.45 -5.83 -4.33
C ILE A 33 6.62 -6.52 -3.24
N TYR A 34 5.58 -5.82 -2.78
CA TYR A 34 4.60 -6.30 -1.83
C TYR A 34 3.20 -6.08 -2.37
N PHE A 35 2.32 -7.06 -2.16
CA PHE A 35 0.91 -6.95 -2.54
C PHE A 35 0.07 -6.75 -1.29
N LEU A 36 -0.74 -5.69 -1.29
CA LEU A 36 -1.68 -5.41 -0.21
C LEU A 36 -3.01 -6.09 -0.51
N GLU A 37 -3.60 -6.63 0.55
CA GLU A 37 -4.93 -7.24 0.51
C GLU A 37 -5.91 -6.41 1.34
N TRP A 38 -7.14 -6.26 0.81
CA TRP A 38 -8.24 -5.62 1.50
C TRP A 38 -8.52 -6.31 2.85
N MET A 39 -8.65 -5.50 3.90
CA MET A 39 -9.21 -5.97 5.18
C MET A 39 -10.73 -5.82 5.17
N ILE A 40 -11.41 -6.66 5.94
CA ILE A 40 -12.83 -6.48 6.22
C ILE A 40 -12.98 -5.17 7.03
N PRO A 41 -13.78 -4.20 6.56
CA PRO A 41 -13.99 -2.95 7.28
C PRO A 41 -14.81 -3.19 8.55
N ASP A 42 -14.52 -2.42 9.59
CA ASP A 42 -15.30 -2.44 10.82
C ASP A 42 -16.64 -1.72 10.63
N LYS A 43 -17.63 -2.00 11.49
CA LYS A 43 -18.95 -1.36 11.39
C LYS A 43 -18.81 0.16 11.59
N LYS A 44 -19.36 0.93 10.63
CA LYS A 44 -19.33 2.41 10.62
C LYS A 44 -17.92 3.01 10.57
N GLU A 45 -16.92 2.24 10.14
CA GLU A 45 -15.55 2.73 9.94
C GLU A 45 -15.52 3.75 8.79
N SER A 46 -14.96 4.93 9.04
CA SER A 46 -14.72 5.91 7.98
C SER A 46 -13.57 5.46 7.08
N LEU A 47 -13.52 5.98 5.84
CA LEU A 47 -12.44 5.66 4.93
C LEU A 47 -11.06 6.09 5.47
N GLN A 48 -11.00 7.16 6.27
CA GLN A 48 -9.77 7.64 6.91
C GLN A 48 -9.30 6.68 7.99
N GLU A 49 -10.20 6.19 8.85
CA GLU A 49 -9.88 5.20 9.87
C GLU A 49 -9.43 3.89 9.22
N TYR A 50 -10.14 3.44 8.17
CA TYR A 50 -9.76 2.26 7.40
C TYR A 50 -8.38 2.42 6.77
N ALA A 51 -8.09 3.56 6.13
CA ALA A 51 -6.78 3.84 5.55
C ALA A 51 -5.66 3.84 6.61
N ARG A 52 -5.91 4.43 7.79
CA ARG A 52 -4.97 4.39 8.92
C ARG A 52 -4.72 2.96 9.39
N ARG A 53 -5.75 2.12 9.40
CA ARG A 53 -5.64 0.71 9.78
C ARG A 53 -4.84 -0.08 8.74
N MET A 54 -5.05 0.21 7.45
CA MET A 54 -4.28 -0.32 6.33
C MET A 54 -2.79 0.07 6.38
N CYS A 55 -2.44 1.25 6.94
CA CYS A 55 -1.05 1.63 7.16
C CYS A 55 -0.26 0.62 8.00
N HIS A 56 -0.90 -0.11 8.93
CA HIS A 56 -0.20 -1.11 9.76
C HIS A 56 0.26 -2.35 8.98
N LYS A 57 -0.24 -2.57 7.75
CA LYS A 57 0.27 -3.62 6.86
C LYS A 57 1.56 -3.21 6.13
N ILE A 58 1.97 -1.95 6.25
CA ILE A 58 3.15 -1.38 5.61
C ILE A 58 4.24 -1.25 6.66
N ASN A 59 5.26 -2.11 6.57
CA ASN A 59 6.32 -2.22 7.57
C ASN A 59 7.59 -1.43 7.22
N HIS A 60 7.62 -0.81 6.04
CA HIS A 60 8.79 -0.10 5.53
C HIS A 60 8.58 1.42 5.60
N GLU A 61 9.67 2.13 5.84
CA GLU A 61 9.80 3.57 5.62
C GLU A 61 10.35 3.82 4.21
N ASN A 62 10.15 5.02 3.67
CA ASN A 62 10.49 5.47 2.32
C ASN A 62 10.00 4.51 1.21
N ILE A 63 8.68 4.34 1.12
CA ILE A 63 8.04 3.39 0.21
C ILE A 63 7.45 4.06 -1.03
N VAL A 64 7.22 3.25 -2.07
CA VAL A 64 6.35 3.59 -3.20
C VAL A 64 5.00 2.88 -3.02
N LEU A 65 3.90 3.63 -3.09
CA LEU A 65 2.54 3.08 -3.08
C LEU A 65 1.88 3.24 -4.44
N ILE A 66 1.41 2.14 -5.02
CA ILE A 66 0.70 2.12 -6.30
C ILE A 66 -0.70 1.55 -6.06
N GLY A 67 -1.74 2.29 -6.46
CA GLY A 67 -3.12 1.84 -6.35
C GLY A 67 -3.88 1.98 -7.67
N VAL A 68 -4.67 0.96 -8.01
CA VAL A 68 -5.51 0.96 -9.22
C VAL A 68 -6.97 1.18 -8.84
N SER A 69 -7.67 2.04 -9.58
CA SER A 69 -9.10 2.35 -9.36
C SER A 69 -9.37 2.73 -7.89
N PHE A 70 -10.29 2.05 -7.19
CA PHE A 70 -10.59 2.33 -5.79
C PHE A 70 -9.40 2.08 -4.84
N GLY A 71 -8.45 1.21 -5.22
CA GLY A 71 -7.19 1.06 -4.52
C GLY A 71 -6.35 2.35 -4.55
N GLY A 72 -6.43 3.13 -5.63
CA GLY A 72 -5.77 4.44 -5.73
C GLY A 72 -6.36 5.48 -4.76
N VAL A 73 -7.69 5.46 -4.58
CA VAL A 73 -8.36 6.32 -3.58
C VAL A 73 -7.88 5.96 -2.17
N LEU A 74 -7.79 4.66 -1.86
CA LEU A 74 -7.28 4.19 -0.57
C LEU A 74 -5.82 4.57 -0.35
N VAL A 75 -4.94 4.33 -1.33
CA VAL A 75 -3.52 4.67 -1.26
C VAL A 75 -3.33 6.17 -1.00
N SER A 76 -4.08 7.02 -1.69
CA SER A 76 -4.06 8.46 -1.45
C SER A 76 -4.39 8.79 0.01
N ARG A 77 -5.47 8.22 0.57
CA ARG A 77 -5.84 8.43 1.98
C ARG A 77 -4.81 7.85 2.97
N THR A 78 -4.19 6.73 2.62
CA THR A 78 -3.13 6.08 3.41
C THR A 78 -1.90 6.98 3.50
N PHE A 79 -1.51 7.61 2.38
CA PHE A 79 -0.43 8.60 2.35
C PHE A 79 -0.74 9.81 3.24
N TYR A 80 -1.94 10.38 3.13
CA TYR A 80 -2.35 11.49 4.00
C TYR A 80 -2.39 11.08 5.49
N ALA A 81 -2.84 9.86 5.81
CA ALA A 81 -2.88 9.36 7.18
C ALA A 81 -1.48 9.21 7.79
N LYS A 82 -0.50 8.67 7.05
CA LYS A 82 0.90 8.57 7.52
C LYS A 82 1.48 9.95 7.83
N GLY A 83 1.26 10.93 6.95
CA GLY A 83 1.73 12.31 7.16
C GLY A 83 1.12 13.01 8.39
N GLN A 84 -0.10 12.66 8.79
CA GLN A 84 -0.74 13.20 10.01
C GLN A 84 -0.30 12.51 11.30
N THR A 85 0.17 11.27 11.22
CA THR A 85 0.66 10.51 12.40
C THR A 85 2.10 10.84 12.81
N GLY A 86 2.79 11.71 12.07
CA GLY A 86 4.21 12.04 12.33
C GLY A 86 5.18 10.90 12.02
N GLN A 87 4.71 9.80 11.41
CA GLN A 87 5.58 8.76 10.86
C GLN A 87 6.22 9.30 9.58
N GLN A 88 7.55 9.24 9.49
CA GLN A 88 8.28 9.64 8.29
C GLN A 88 7.85 8.78 7.10
N LEU A 89 7.81 9.42 5.93
CA LEU A 89 7.53 8.76 4.66
C LEU A 89 8.59 7.74 4.33
#